data_AF-A0A7X7KZ38-F1
#
_entry.id   AF-A0A7X7KZ38-F1
#
_cell.length_a   1.000
_cell.length_b   1.000
_cell.length_c   1.000
_cell.angle_alpha   90.00
_cell.angle_beta   90.00
_cell.angle_gamma   90.00
#
_symmetry.space_group_name_H-M   'P 1'
#
loop_
_entity.id
_entity.type
_entity.pdbx_description
1 polymer ?
#
loop_
_entity_poly.entity_id
_entity_poly.type
_entity_poly.pdbx_seq_one_letter_code
_entity_poly.pdbx_strand_id
1 'polypeptide(L)'
;KAFSDDFYARLCGARLAPVLDSCRAFKRTFGKHLEITNLLIPGHNDQPEMIGALLDWVAAELGRDTPLHVSAYFPRGGFTAPPTPAATVCRTADLARRQGFEHVYTGNL
;
A
#
# COMPACT_ATOMS: atom_id res chain seq x y z
N LYS A 1 2.87 1.36 2.52
CA LYS A 1 2.89 1.36 4.01
C LYS A 1 1.45 1.33 4.51
N ALA A 2 1.22 0.96 5.77
CA ALA A 2 -0.11 0.67 6.36
C ALA A 2 -1.10 1.86 6.33
N PHE A 3 -2.39 1.61 6.14
CA PHE A 3 -3.42 2.64 6.30
C PHE A 3 -3.81 2.80 7.78
N SER A 4 -2.83 3.11 8.64
CA SER A 4 -2.99 3.26 10.08
C SER A 4 -1.99 4.27 10.66
N ASP A 5 -2.48 5.26 11.39
CA ASP A 5 -1.64 6.24 12.09
C ASP A 5 -0.80 5.59 13.21
N ASP A 6 -1.32 4.57 13.89
CA ASP A 6 -0.57 3.85 14.94
C ASP A 6 0.63 3.09 14.36
N PHE A 7 0.45 2.46 13.19
CA PHE A 7 1.57 1.84 12.46
C PHE A 7 2.62 2.90 12.08
N TYR A 8 2.18 4.05 11.57
CA TYR A 8 3.08 5.12 11.17
C TYR A 8 3.85 5.70 12.37
N ALA A 9 3.18 5.90 13.50
CA ALA A 9 3.80 6.40 14.71
C ALA A 9 4.83 5.40 15.27
N ARG A 10 4.45 4.12 15.41
CA ARG A 10 5.28 3.10 16.05
C ARG A 10 6.43 2.60 15.17
N LEU A 11 6.17 2.36 13.89
CA LEU A 11 7.13 1.69 13.01
C LEU A 11 7.86 2.64 12.06
N CYS A 12 7.26 3.79 11.73
CA CYS A 12 7.85 4.75 10.80
C CYS A 12 8.34 6.05 11.47
N GLY A 13 7.97 6.31 12.73
CA GLY A 13 8.23 7.59 13.38
C GLY A 13 7.56 8.78 12.66
N ALA A 14 6.43 8.53 11.99
CA ALA A 14 5.75 9.49 11.13
C ALA A 14 4.22 9.47 11.38
N ARG A 15 3.46 10.28 10.64
CA ARG A 15 1.99 10.24 10.59
C ARG A 15 1.54 9.89 9.17
N LEU A 16 0.38 9.25 9.03
CA LEU A 16 -0.17 8.88 7.73
C LEU A 16 -0.67 10.12 6.98
N ALA A 17 -1.39 11.01 7.66
CA ALA A 17 -2.05 12.17 7.04
C ALA A 17 -1.12 13.03 6.16
N PRO A 18 0.08 13.45 6.61
CA PRO A 18 1.00 14.22 5.76
C PRO A 18 1.42 13.50 4.47
N VAL A 19 1.51 12.17 4.49
CA VAL A 19 1.83 11.38 3.30
C VAL A 19 0.66 11.38 2.32
N LEU A 20 -0.55 11.15 2.81
CA LEU A 20 -1.77 11.17 1.99
C LEU A 20 -2.00 12.55 1.37
N ASP A 21 -1.82 13.61 2.16
CA ASP A 21 -1.96 14.99 1.69
C ASP A 21 -0.92 15.33 0.61
N SER A 22 0.32 14.87 0.77
CA SER A 22 1.37 15.07 -0.22
C SER A 22 1.04 14.37 -1.55
N CYS A 23 0.58 13.13 -1.51
CA CYS A 23 0.17 12.39 -2.71
C CYS A 23 -1.00 13.07 -3.43
N ARG A 24 -2.03 13.47 -2.68
CA ARG A 24 -3.21 14.18 -3.19
C ARG A 24 -2.82 15.52 -3.82
N ALA A 25 -2.02 16.32 -3.11
CA ALA A 25 -1.56 17.62 -3.59
C ALA A 25 -0.69 17.47 -4.85
N PHE A 26 0.19 16.47 -4.90
CA PHE A 26 1.03 16.21 -6.06
C PHE A 26 0.20 15.88 -7.30
N LYS A 27 -0.74 14.93 -7.20
CA LYS A 27 -1.58 14.54 -8.35
C LYS A 27 -2.45 15.70 -8.82
N ARG A 28 -3.04 16.48 -7.90
CA ARG A 28 -3.86 17.66 -8.25
C ARG A 28 -3.06 18.81 -8.86
N THR A 29 -1.87 19.11 -8.32
CA THR A 29 -1.09 20.28 -8.74
C THR A 29 -0.36 20.03 -10.05
N PHE A 30 0.21 18.84 -10.21
CA PHE A 30 1.10 18.57 -11.33
C PHE A 30 0.49 17.68 -12.40
N GLY A 31 -0.54 16.88 -12.07
CA GLY A 31 -1.11 15.90 -13.01
C GLY A 31 -0.08 14.91 -13.55
N LYS A 32 1.03 14.71 -12.84
CA LYS A 32 2.15 13.87 -13.26
C LYS A 32 2.00 12.44 -12.75
N HIS A 33 2.77 11.55 -13.35
CA HIS A 33 2.88 10.14 -12.98
C HIS A 33 3.20 9.98 -11.48
N LEU A 34 2.41 9.15 -10.80
CA LEU A 34 2.55 8.81 -9.40
C LEU A 34 2.26 7.32 -9.26
N GLU A 35 3.11 6.62 -8.52
CA GLU A 35 2.92 5.19 -8.21
C GLU A 35 2.82 4.98 -6.71
N ILE A 36 2.00 4.01 -6.30
CA ILE A 36 1.86 3.63 -4.89
C ILE A 36 2.46 2.24 -4.70
N THR A 37 3.43 2.14 -3.79
CA THR A 37 4.02 0.86 -3.38
C THR A 37 3.59 0.48 -1.97
N ASN A 38 3.02 -0.72 -1.83
CA ASN A 38 2.68 -1.34 -0.57
C ASN A 38 3.49 -2.61 -0.35
N LEU A 39 4.52 -2.50 0.49
CA LEU A 39 5.14 -3.65 1.15
C LEU A 39 4.17 -4.20 2.19
N LEU A 40 3.71 -5.43 2.02
CA LEU A 40 2.88 -6.14 2.99
C LEU A 40 3.79 -6.78 4.04
N ILE A 41 3.38 -6.72 5.31
CA ILE A 41 4.11 -7.20 6.47
C ILE A 41 3.10 -7.96 7.34
N PRO A 42 3.30 -9.27 7.59
CA PRO A 42 2.32 -10.08 8.29
C PRO A 42 2.05 -9.58 9.71
N GLY A 43 0.78 -9.47 10.08
CA GLY A 43 0.34 -9.01 11.40
C GLY A 43 0.43 -7.50 11.61
N HIS A 44 0.83 -6.74 10.59
CA HIS A 44 0.95 -5.28 10.69
C HIS A 44 0.08 -4.52 9.68
N ASN A 45 0.05 -4.95 8.41
CA ASN A 45 -0.73 -4.25 7.39
C ASN A 45 -1.33 -5.16 6.31
N ASP A 46 -1.38 -6.46 6.57
CA ASP A 46 -1.90 -7.49 5.67
C ASP A 46 -3.37 -7.86 5.94
N GLN A 47 -4.01 -7.17 6.88
CA GLN A 47 -5.42 -7.38 7.23
C GLN A 47 -6.34 -6.85 6.12
N PRO A 48 -7.42 -7.58 5.76
CA PRO A 48 -8.32 -7.19 4.67
C PRO A 48 -8.87 -5.78 4.78
N GLU A 49 -9.21 -5.32 5.99
CA GLU A 49 -9.78 -3.99 6.24
C GLU A 49 -8.78 -2.89 5.91
N MET A 50 -7.51 -3.10 6.27
CA MET A 50 -6.46 -2.13 6.03
C MET A 50 -6.08 -2.06 4.55
N ILE A 51 -6.08 -3.22 3.87
CA ILE A 51 -5.90 -3.29 2.42
C ILE A 51 -7.05 -2.57 1.72
N GLY A 52 -8.30 -2.86 2.09
CA GLY A 52 -9.48 -2.21 1.54
C GLY A 52 -9.42 -0.68 1.70
N ALA A 53 -9.11 -0.20 2.91
CA ALA A 53 -8.98 1.23 3.18
C ALA A 53 -7.91 1.92 2.30
N LEU A 54 -6.76 1.26 2.08
CA LEU A 54 -5.74 1.77 1.16
C LEU A 54 -6.28 1.85 -0.27
N LEU A 55 -6.89 0.78 -0.78
CA LEU A 55 -7.39 0.73 -2.15
C LEU A 55 -8.52 1.73 -2.38
N ASP A 56 -9.47 1.84 -1.45
CA ASP A 56 -10.57 2.79 -1.52
C ASP A 56 -10.05 4.24 -1.54
N TRP A 57 -9.06 4.55 -0.71
CA TRP A 57 -8.43 5.86 -0.68
C TRP A 57 -7.69 6.18 -1.99
N VAL A 58 -6.91 5.25 -2.53
CA VAL A 58 -6.22 5.47 -3.82
C VAL A 58 -7.26 5.68 -4.93
N ALA A 59 -8.30 4.85 -4.99
CA ALA A 59 -9.35 4.99 -6.00
C ALA A 59 -10.06 6.34 -5.92
N ALA A 60 -10.33 6.84 -4.71
CA ALA A 60 -11.03 8.10 -4.49
C ALA A 60 -10.16 9.34 -4.74
N GLU A 61 -8.90 9.32 -4.31
CA GLU A 61 -8.05 10.53 -4.29
C GLU A 61 -7.03 10.58 -5.42
N LEU A 62 -6.58 9.42 -5.89
CA LEU A 62 -5.56 9.31 -6.91
C LEU A 62 -6.10 8.71 -8.22
N GLY A 63 -7.21 7.97 -8.18
CA GLY A 63 -7.79 7.33 -9.37
C GLY A 63 -7.24 5.92 -9.62
N ARG A 64 -8.06 5.10 -10.29
CA ARG A 64 -7.78 3.67 -10.58
C ARG A 64 -6.73 3.44 -11.66
N ASP A 65 -6.38 4.49 -12.39
CA ASP A 65 -5.25 4.59 -13.32
C ASP A 65 -3.89 4.64 -12.59
N THR A 66 -3.89 4.91 -11.28
CA THR A 66 -2.66 4.97 -10.48
C THR A 66 -2.04 3.58 -10.33
N PRO A 67 -0.78 3.37 -10.77
CA PRO A 67 -0.11 2.07 -10.60
C PRO A 67 0.06 1.68 -9.14
N LEU A 68 -0.35 0.45 -8.84
CA LEU A 68 -0.21 -0.19 -7.53
C LEU A 68 0.83 -1.30 -7.58
N HIS A 69 1.83 -1.21 -6.70
CA HIS A 69 2.81 -2.25 -6.48
C HIS A 69 2.56 -2.90 -5.12
N VAL A 70 2.29 -4.20 -5.12
CA VAL A 70 2.11 -5.00 -3.90
C VAL A 70 3.31 -5.93 -3.77
N SER A 71 4.10 -5.76 -2.72
CA SER A 71 5.33 -6.53 -2.54
C SER A 71 5.36 -7.29 -1.22
N ALA A 72 6.01 -8.46 -1.23
CA ALA A 72 6.22 -9.25 -0.04
C ALA A 72 7.40 -8.72 0.80
N TYR A 73 7.20 -8.67 2.11
CA TYR A 73 8.27 -8.42 3.07
C TYR A 73 9.13 -9.68 3.28
N PHE A 74 10.43 -9.47 3.46
CA PHE A 74 11.40 -10.49 3.86
C PHE A 74 12.19 -10.00 5.08
N PRO A 75 12.45 -10.86 6.09
CA PRO A 75 13.20 -10.50 7.30
C PRO A 75 14.60 -9.94 6.99
N ARG A 76 14.78 -8.64 7.21
CA ARG A 76 16.06 -7.93 7.05
C ARG A 76 16.09 -6.68 7.93
N GLY A 77 17.30 -6.18 8.22
CA GLY A 77 17.47 -4.89 8.90
C GLY A 77 16.99 -4.85 10.35
N GLY A 78 16.97 -6.01 11.03
CA GLY A 78 16.58 -6.11 12.44
C GLY A 78 15.08 -6.18 12.72
N PHE A 79 14.23 -6.14 11.69
CA PHE A 79 12.79 -6.38 11.84
C PHE A 79 12.49 -7.88 11.79
N THR A 80 11.65 -8.38 12.70
CA THR A 80 11.53 -9.82 13.02
C THR A 80 10.18 -10.45 12.68
N ALA A 81 9.29 -9.71 12.00
CA ALA A 81 8.05 -10.29 11.47
C ALA A 81 8.37 -11.48 10.53
N PRO A 82 7.48 -12.47 10.37
CA PRO A 82 7.70 -13.54 9.41
C PRO A 82 7.69 -13.00 7.96
N PRO A 83 8.32 -13.69 7.00
CA PRO A 83 8.21 -13.32 5.59
C PRO A 83 6.74 -13.34 5.14
N THR A 84 6.39 -12.45 4.21
CA THR A 84 5.02 -12.40 3.68
C THR A 84 4.76 -13.60 2.78
N PRO A 85 3.71 -14.39 3.03
CA PRO A 85 3.33 -15.46 2.12
C PRO A 85 2.96 -14.91 0.74
N ALA A 86 3.43 -15.54 -0.34
CA ALA A 86 3.07 -15.18 -1.71
C ALA A 86 1.55 -15.09 -1.92
N ALA A 87 0.79 -16.00 -1.28
CA ALA A 87 -0.67 -16.00 -1.32
C ALA A 87 -1.30 -14.70 -0.80
N THR A 88 -0.68 -14.04 0.19
CA THR A 88 -1.14 -12.74 0.71
C THR A 88 -0.96 -11.63 -0.32
N VAL A 89 0.18 -11.60 -1.02
CA VAL A 89 0.43 -10.65 -2.11
C VAL A 89 -0.54 -10.88 -3.27
N CYS A 90 -0.70 -12.13 -3.72
CA CYS A 90 -1.62 -12.47 -4.81
C CYS A 90 -3.07 -12.07 -4.48
N ARG A 91 -3.55 -12.41 -3.28
CA ARG A 91 -4.91 -12.04 -2.84
C ARG A 91 -5.14 -10.53 -2.85
N THR A 92 -4.17 -9.75 -2.38
CA THR A 92 -4.25 -8.28 -2.37
C THR A 92 -4.27 -7.72 -3.80
N ALA A 93 -3.40 -8.24 -4.67
CA ALA A 93 -3.37 -7.84 -6.07
C ALA A 93 -4.69 -8.18 -6.80
N ASP A 94 -5.26 -9.36 -6.54
CA ASP A 94 -6.53 -9.76 -7.13
C ASP A 94 -7.71 -8.93 -6.62
N LEU A 95 -7.68 -8.53 -5.35
CA LEU A 95 -8.67 -7.60 -4.81
C LEU A 95 -8.60 -6.24 -5.52
N ALA A 96 -7.40 -5.68 -5.69
CA ALA A 96 -7.20 -4.43 -6.41
C ALA A 96 -7.72 -4.54 -7.86
N ARG A 97 -7.37 -5.61 -8.57
CA ARG A 97 -7.89 -5.85 -9.93
C ARG A 97 -9.42 -5.93 -9.96
N ARG A 98 -10.04 -6.65 -9.02
CA ARG A 98 -11.51 -6.73 -8.90
C ARG A 98 -12.17 -5.39 -8.60
N GLN A 99 -11.48 -4.49 -7.89
CA GLN A 99 -11.95 -3.13 -7.63
C GLN A 99 -11.75 -2.17 -8.83
N GLY A 100 -11.19 -2.67 -9.94
CA GLY A 100 -11.05 -1.94 -11.20
C GLY A 100 -9.75 -1.17 -11.37
N PHE A 101 -8.71 -1.47 -10.59
CA PHE A 101 -7.38 -0.89 -10.82
C PHE A 101 -6.76 -1.39 -12.13
N GLU A 102 -6.29 -0.46 -12.95
CA GLU A 102 -5.79 -0.75 -14.32
C GLU A 102 -4.38 -1.35 -14.30
N HIS A 103 -3.57 -0.93 -13.34
CA HIS A 103 -2.15 -1.27 -13.25
C HIS A 103 -1.83 -1.83 -11.86
N VAL A 104 -1.71 -3.16 -11.76
CA VAL A 104 -1.42 -3.86 -10.50
C VAL A 104 -0.25 -4.84 -10.68
N TYR A 105 0.84 -4.59 -9.98
CA TYR A 105 2.09 -5.34 -10.05
C TYR A 105 2.40 -6.03 -8.72
N THR A 106 2.86 -7.28 -8.80
CA THR A 106 3.33 -8.05 -7.64
C THR A 106 4.85 -8.11 -7.63
N GLY A 107 5.48 -7.96 -6.47
CA GLY A 107 6.93 -8.00 -6.32
C GLY A 107 7.41 -8.80 -5.11
N ASN A 108 8.69 -9.14 -5.11
CA ASN A 108 9.37 -9.89 -4.04
C ASN A 108 8.68 -11.22 -3.66
N LEU A 109 8.11 -11.91 -4.66
CA LEU A 109 7.53 -13.25 -4.51
C LEU A 109 8.61 -14.34 -4.51
#